data_AF-A0A3D3J3P2-F1
#
_entry.id   AF-A0A3D3J3P2-F1
#
_cell.length_a   1.000
_cell.length_b   1.000
_cell.length_c   1.000
_cell.angle_alpha   90.00
_cell.angle_beta   90.00
_cell.angle_gamma   90.00
#
_symmetry.space_group_name_H-M   'P 1'
#
loop_
_entity.id
_entity.type
_entity.pdbx_description
1 polymer ?
#
loop_
_entity_poly.entity_id
_entity_poly.type
_entity_poly.pdbx_seq_one_letter_code
_entity_poly.pdbx_strand_id
1 'polypeptide(L)' 'TGASGKGGGYKLCRKPEEYSVGEILELMEGPLSSVVCLADKGYECPKKTKCPTLPMWEEFDTLVHDFFYNKKLSDLIQ' A
#
# COMPACT_ATOMS: atom_id res chain seq x y z
N THR A 1 3.20 16.49 -12.97
CA THR A 1 2.48 17.77 -12.76
C THR A 1 1.24 17.78 -13.63
N GLY A 2 0.09 18.19 -13.09
CA GLY A 2 -1.14 18.36 -13.87
C GLY A 2 -1.16 19.69 -14.61
N ALA A 3 -1.80 19.74 -15.77
CA ALA A 3 -2.05 20.96 -16.53
C ALA A 3 -3.56 21.13 -16.79
N SER A 4 -4.07 22.36 -16.63
CA SER A 4 -5.48 22.71 -16.89
C SER A 4 -5.65 23.39 -18.25
N GLY A 5 -6.89 23.42 -18.75
CA GLY A 5 -7.25 24.06 -20.03
C GLY A 5 -7.25 23.11 -21.21
N LYS A 6 -7.46 23.65 -22.42
CA LYS A 6 -7.50 22.86 -23.66
C LYS A 6 -6.14 22.20 -23.91
N GLY A 7 -6.12 20.87 -23.96
CA GLY A 7 -4.88 20.08 -24.04
C GLY A 7 -4.21 19.79 -22.70
N GLY A 8 -4.89 20.07 -21.58
CA GLY A 8 -4.45 19.69 -20.25
C GLY A 8 -4.56 18.19 -19.97
N GLY A 9 -4.16 17.79 -18.76
CA GLY A 9 -4.15 16.40 -18.32
C GLY A 9 -3.18 16.15 -17.17
N TYR A 10 -3.06 14.87 -16.80
CA TYR A 10 -2.12 14.42 -15.80
C TYR A 10 -0.98 13.65 -16.46
N LYS A 11 0.22 13.81 -15.89
CA LYS A 11 1.39 12.97 -16.19
C LYS A 11 2.01 12.51 -14.88
N LEU A 12 2.64 11.34 -14.93
CA LEU A 12 3.46 10.85 -13.83
C LEU A 12 4.52 11.90 -13.46
N CYS A 13 4.77 12.02 -12.16
CA CYS A 13 5.77 12.96 -11.63
C CYS A 13 7.17 12.33 -11.59
N ARG A 14 7.26 11.00 -11.66
CA ARG A 14 8.48 10.18 -11.72
C ARG A 14 8.37 9.20 -12.89
N LYS A 15 9.41 8.43 -13.18
CA LYS A 15 9.36 7.34 -14.16
C LYS A 15 8.57 6.15 -13.61
N PRO A 16 7.93 5.31 -14.45
CA PRO A 16 7.17 4.14 -14.01
C PRO A 16 7.97 3.16 -13.13
N GLU A 17 9.29 3.03 -13.34
CA GLU A 17 10.16 2.12 -12.58
C GLU A 17 10.42 2.63 -11.14
N GLU A 18 10.16 3.91 -10.89
CA GLU A 18 10.32 4.55 -9.58
C GLU A 18 9.07 4.39 -8.72
N TYR A 19 7.96 3.87 -9.26
CA TYR A 19 6.74 3.64 -8.50
C TYR A 19 6.60 2.20 -8.07
N SER A 20 6.47 1.93 -6.75
CA SER A 20 6.00 0.61 -6.32
C SER A 20 4.49 0.48 -6.49
N VAL A 21 3.98 -0.72 -6.72
CA VAL A 21 2.53 -0.95 -6.72
C VAL A 21 1.98 -0.74 -5.31
N GLY A 22 2.72 -1.19 -4.29
CA GLY A 22 2.36 -1.02 -2.88
C GLY A 22 2.10 0.44 -2.48
N GLU A 23 2.96 1.38 -2.86
CA GLU A 23 2.76 2.80 -2.48
C GLU A 23 1.51 3.40 -3.16
N ILE A 24 1.19 2.96 -4.38
CA ILE A 24 0.02 3.46 -5.11
C ILE A 24 -1.25 2.97 -4.40
N LEU A 25 -1.31 1.67 -4.07
CA LEU A 25 -2.43 1.09 -3.35
C LEU A 25 -2.63 1.76 -1.99
N GLU A 26 -1.55 1.95 -1.22
CA GLU A 26 -1.65 2.58 0.09
C GLU A 26 -2.11 4.04 0.03
N LEU A 27 -1.69 4.79 -0.99
CA LEU A 27 -2.14 6.16 -1.19
C LEU A 27 -3.62 6.25 -1.58
N MET A 28 -4.13 5.27 -2.32
CA MET A 28 -5.50 5.27 -2.85
C MET A 28 -6.52 4.65 -1.88
N GLU A 29 -6.16 3.55 -1.24
CA GLU A 29 -7.07 2.71 -0.45
C GLU A 29 -6.79 2.78 1.05
N GLY A 30 -5.60 3.25 1.45
CA GLY A 30 -5.14 3.23 2.84
C GLY A 30 -4.27 2.00 3.16
N PRO A 31 -4.02 1.71 4.44
CA PRO A 31 -3.11 0.65 4.86
C PRO A 31 -3.48 -0.72 4.27
N LEU A 32 -2.49 -1.48 3.79
CA LEU A 32 -2.68 -2.83 3.25
C LEU A 32 -3.07 -3.89 4.30
N SER A 33 -3.21 -3.48 5.56
CA SER A 33 -3.42 -4.41 6.67
C SER A 33 -4.79 -5.07 6.65
N SER A 34 -4.77 -6.40 6.77
CA SER A 34 -5.97 -7.24 6.73
C SER A 34 -6.80 -7.19 8.00
N VAL A 35 -6.22 -6.71 9.10
CA VAL A 35 -6.89 -6.58 10.39
C VAL A 35 -6.61 -5.20 10.99
N VAL A 36 -7.62 -4.62 11.63
CA VAL A 36 -7.57 -3.27 12.20
C VAL A 36 -6.45 -3.10 13.25
N CYS A 37 -6.08 -4.17 13.95
CA CYS A 37 -5.01 -4.14 14.95
C CYS A 37 -3.60 -3.97 14.37
N LEU A 38 -3.46 -4.05 13.04
CA LEU A 38 -2.22 -3.77 12.31
C LEU A 38 -2.33 -2.51 11.43
N ALA A 39 -3.55 -2.10 11.05
CA ALA A 39 -3.79 -1.02 10.10
C ALA A 39 -3.53 0.41 10.63
N ASP A 40 -3.87 0.69 11.90
CA ASP A 40 -3.88 2.05 12.43
C ASP A 40 -2.86 2.22 13.57
N LYS A 41 -1.92 3.18 13.38
CA LYS A 41 -0.91 3.53 14.38
C LYS A 41 -1.52 4.15 15.65
N GLY A 42 -2.75 4.65 15.59
CA GLY A 42 -3.49 5.19 16.73
C GLY A 42 -4.39 4.18 17.44
N TYR A 43 -4.56 2.98 16.89
CA TYR A 43 -5.47 1.97 17.43
C TYR A 43 -4.71 0.91 18.26
N GLU A 44 -4.92 0.95 19.57
CA GLU A 44 -4.44 -0.10 20.48
C GLU A 44 -5.53 -1.14 20.72
N CYS A 45 -5.36 -2.34 20.14
CA CYS A 45 -6.29 -3.44 20.31
C CYS A 45 -6.21 -4.00 21.74
N PRO A 46 -7.28 -3.95 22.55
CA PRO A 46 -7.26 -4.42 23.94
C PRO A 46 -7.01 -5.93 24.09
N LYS A 47 -7.15 -6.69 23.00
CA LYS A 47 -6.95 -8.14 22.95
C LYS A 47 -5.60 -8.55 22.36
N LYS A 48 -4.77 -7.60 21.89
CA LYS A 48 -3.53 -7.88 21.14
C LYS A 48 -2.63 -8.90 21.88
N THR A 49 -2.43 -8.70 23.18
CA THR A 49 -1.57 -9.54 24.03
C THR A 49 -2.06 -10.98 24.24
N LYS A 50 -3.34 -11.26 24.00
CA LYS A 50 -3.95 -12.58 24.17
C LYS A 50 -4.63 -13.09 22.89
N CYS A 51 -4.29 -12.50 21.75
CA CYS A 51 -4.84 -12.87 20.46
C CYS A 51 -3.97 -13.98 19.84
N PRO A 52 -4.41 -15.26 19.84
CA PRO A 52 -3.57 -16.36 19.38
C PRO A 52 -3.31 -16.32 17.86
N THR A 53 -4.16 -15.63 17.10
CA THR A 53 -4.04 -15.52 15.63
C THR A 53 -3.22 -14.32 15.18
N LEU A 54 -2.85 -13.41 16.09
CA LEU A 54 -2.11 -12.20 15.72
C LEU A 54 -0.79 -12.50 15.00
N PRO A 55 0.05 -13.46 15.44
CA PRO A 55 1.31 -13.74 14.74
C PRO A 55 1.11 -14.18 13.28
N MET A 56 0.05 -14.95 13.00
CA MET A 56 -0.30 -15.35 11.64
C MET A 56 -0.73 -14.15 10.79
N TRP A 57 -1.48 -13.19 11.38
CA TRP A 57 -1.83 -11.96 10.68
C TRP A 57 -0.63 -11.05 10.42
N GLU A 58 0.33 -10.96 11.35
CA GLU A 58 1.57 -10.20 11.16
C GLU A 58 2.45 -10.79 10.04
N GLU A 59 2.53 -12.12 9.97
CA GLU A 59 3.20 -12.82 8.86
C GLU A 59 2.52 -12.53 7.52
N PHE A 60 1.18 -12.65 7.47
CA PHE A 60 0.42 -12.37 6.25
C PHE A 60 0.57 -10.91 5.79
N ASP A 61 0.51 -9.97 6.72
CA ASP A 61 0.69 -8.53 6.45
C ASP A 61 2.05 -8.27 5.80
N THR A 62 3.12 -8.88 6.35
CA THR A 62 4.49 -8.78 5.80
C THR A 62 4.56 -9.35 4.39
N LEU A 63 4.00 -10.54 4.15
CA LEU A 63 4.00 -11.18 2.83
C LEU A 63 3.28 -10.35 1.77
N VAL A 64 2.12 -9.79 2.12
CA VAL A 64 1.32 -8.94 1.22
C VAL A 64 2.04 -7.63 0.94
N HIS A 65 2.55 -6.97 1.98
CA HIS A 65 3.33 -5.73 1.86
C HIS A 65 4.51 -5.94 0.91
N ASP A 66 5.36 -6.93 1.19
CA ASP A 66 6.57 -7.18 0.41
C ASP A 66 6.25 -7.58 -1.03
N PHE A 67 5.17 -8.33 -1.24
CA PHE A 67 4.74 -8.68 -2.59
C PHE A 67 4.45 -7.41 -3.42
N PHE A 68 3.63 -6.48 -2.92
CA PHE A 68 3.25 -5.29 -3.68
C PHE A 68 4.35 -4.23 -3.74
N TYR A 69 5.18 -4.10 -2.71
CA TYR A 69 6.29 -3.14 -2.71
C TYR A 69 7.44 -3.55 -3.64
N ASN A 70 7.58 -4.84 -3.94
CA ASN A 70 8.55 -5.36 -4.90
C ASN A 70 8.10 -5.29 -6.36
N LYS A 71 6.82 -4.98 -6.65
CA LYS A 71 6.34 -4.75 -8.03
C LYS A 71 6.46 -3.28 -8.39
N LYS A 72 6.94 -2.99 -9.60
CA LYS A 72 6.98 -1.64 -10.15
C LYS A 72 5.84 -1.38 -11.11
N LEU A 73 5.40 -0.13 -11.22
CA LEU A 73 4.39 0.24 -12.22
C LEU A 73 4.83 -0.11 -13.64
N SER A 74 6.14 -0.01 -13.92
CA SER A 74 6.75 -0.45 -15.17
C SER A 74 6.48 -1.92 -15.53
N ASP A 75 6.32 -2.80 -14.54
CA ASP A 75 6.11 -4.23 -14.75
C ASP A 75 4.72 -4.55 -15.33
N LEU A 76 3.77 -3.60 -15.23
CA LEU A 76 2.36 -3.78 -15.58
C LEU A 76 1.95 -3.12 -16.90
N ILE A 77 2.83 -2.30 -17.50
CA ILE A 77 2.50 -1.44 -18.65
C ILE A 77 3.16 -1.90 -19.97
N GLN A 78 3.40 -3.21 -20.11
CA GLN A 78 3.91 -3.81 -21.35
C GLN A 78 2.90 -3.72 -22.50
#